data_AF-A0AA88Z3T2-F1
#
_entry.id   AF-A0AA88Z3T2-F1
#
_cell.length_a   1.000
_cell.length_b   1.000
_cell.length_c   1.000
_cell.angle_alpha   90.00
_cell.angle_beta   90.00
_cell.angle_gamma   90.00
#
_symmetry.space_group_name_H-M   'P 1'
#
loop_
_entity.id
_entity.type
_entity.pdbx_description
1 polymer ?
#
loop_
_entity_poly.entity_id
_entity_poly.type
_entity_poly.pdbx_seq_one_letter_code
_entity_poly.pdbx_strand_id
1 'polypeptide(L)'
;MRDFVHERRWLDEEAFLNGLALSQALPGVNVKNLAIWIGYRLAGWRGAVAGFTGIIAPPAVLIVLFGVAFSTLTRFPLTHVALAGAAAAAIGLSISMAITAVRRLPRRVLPFAVMTLTFVSVAVLHWPLVWTVLIGGTLSVALEYRRAVAAPSESDAR
;
A
#
# COMPACT_ATOMS: atom_id res chain seq x y z
N MET A 1 -14.80 -4.19 -0.37
CA MET A 1 -16.08 -3.56 -0.03
C MET A 1 -17.16 -3.99 -1.00
N ARG A 2 -17.21 -3.43 -2.23
CA ARG A 2 -18.23 -3.74 -3.24
C ARG A 2 -18.51 -5.23 -3.44
N ASP A 3 -17.48 -6.02 -3.74
CA ASP A 3 -17.69 -7.43 -4.07
C ASP A 3 -18.15 -8.26 -2.87
N PHE A 4 -17.60 -8.01 -1.68
CA PHE A 4 -17.84 -8.82 -0.47
C PHE A 4 -19.11 -8.42 0.29
N VAL A 5 -19.47 -7.13 0.25
CA VAL A 5 -20.60 -6.56 1.01
C VAL A 5 -21.81 -6.35 0.09
N HIS A 6 -21.64 -5.69 -1.05
CA HIS A 6 -22.78 -5.35 -1.90
C HIS A 6 -23.16 -6.46 -2.89
N GLU A 7 -22.18 -7.07 -3.56
CA GLU A 7 -22.48 -8.08 -4.60
C GLU A 7 -22.71 -9.47 -4.00
N ARG A 8 -21.79 -9.95 -3.16
CA ARG A 8 -21.87 -11.31 -2.59
C ARG A 8 -22.59 -11.37 -1.24
N ARG A 9 -22.76 -10.23 -0.55
CA ARG A 9 -23.36 -10.13 0.81
C ARG A 9 -22.81 -11.15 1.81
N TRP A 10 -21.52 -11.46 1.69
CA TRP A 10 -20.83 -12.41 2.56
C TRP A 10 -20.44 -11.78 3.90
N LEU A 11 -20.30 -10.46 3.93
CA LEU A 11 -19.97 -9.66 5.10
C LEU A 11 -20.86 -8.43 5.13
N ASP A 12 -21.20 -8.00 6.34
CA ASP A 12 -21.78 -6.68 6.53
C ASP A 12 -20.71 -5.58 6.42
N GLU A 13 -21.13 -4.34 6.19
CA GLU A 13 -20.26 -3.18 6.05
C GLU A 13 -19.40 -2.97 7.29
N GLU A 14 -20.01 -2.98 8.47
CA GLU A 14 -19.29 -2.84 9.74
C GLU A 14 -18.26 -3.95 9.95
N ALA A 15 -18.61 -5.19 9.58
CA ALA A 15 -17.70 -6.32 9.68
C ALA A 15 -16.49 -6.14 8.75
N PHE A 16 -16.72 -5.72 7.51
CA PHE A 16 -15.64 -5.46 6.55
C PHE A 16 -14.73 -4.32 7.02
N LEU A 17 -15.29 -3.21 7.52
CA LEU A 17 -14.52 -2.08 8.02
C LEU A 17 -13.67 -2.44 9.24
N ASN A 18 -14.22 -3.23 10.18
CA ASN A 18 -13.44 -3.77 11.31
C ASN A 18 -12.29 -4.67 10.85
N GLY A 19 -12.54 -5.55 9.86
CA GLY A 19 -11.50 -6.38 9.26
C GLY A 19 -10.41 -5.55 8.55
N LEU A 20 -10.81 -4.48 7.87
CA LEU A 20 -9.88 -3.54 7.22
C LEU A 20 -9.03 -2.80 8.25
N ALA A 21 -9.63 -2.30 9.32
CA ALA A 21 -8.92 -1.62 10.41
C ALA A 21 -7.90 -2.56 11.07
N LEU A 22 -8.29 -3.80 11.37
CA LEU A 22 -7.38 -4.80 11.91
C LEU A 22 -6.23 -5.10 10.94
N SER A 23 -6.53 -5.19 9.64
CA SER A 23 -5.54 -5.47 8.60
C SER A 23 -4.51 -4.35 8.45
N GLN A 24 -4.92 -3.10 8.67
CA GLN A 24 -4.05 -1.92 8.66
C GLN A 24 -3.24 -1.77 9.95
N ALA A 25 -3.74 -2.27 11.09
CA ALA A 25 -3.00 -2.29 12.34
C ALA A 25 -1.86 -3.31 12.34
N LEU A 26 -2.03 -4.42 11.61
CA LEU A 26 -1.01 -5.45 11.46
C LEU A 26 0.09 -5.01 10.47
N PRO A 27 1.37 -5.24 10.79
CA PRO A 27 2.45 -4.92 9.86
C PRO A 27 2.36 -5.77 8.58
N GLY A 28 2.69 -5.16 7.44
CA GLY A 28 2.83 -5.83 6.16
C GLY A 28 1.83 -5.36 5.11
N VAL A 29 1.59 -6.23 4.11
CA VAL A 29 0.73 -5.90 2.97
C VAL A 29 -0.73 -5.96 3.38
N ASN A 30 -1.39 -4.79 3.48
CA ASN A 30 -2.80 -4.66 3.90
C ASN A 30 -3.74 -5.63 3.16
N VAL A 31 -3.58 -5.77 1.84
CA VAL A 31 -4.42 -6.64 1.01
C VAL A 31 -4.31 -8.11 1.43
N LYS A 32 -3.09 -8.58 1.75
CA LYS A 32 -2.84 -9.95 2.21
C LYS A 32 -3.48 -10.19 3.57
N ASN A 33 -3.29 -9.27 4.52
CA ASN A 33 -3.87 -9.38 5.88
C ASN A 33 -5.40 -9.42 5.79
N LEU A 34 -6.00 -8.59 4.94
CA LEU A 34 -7.44 -8.57 4.73
C LEU A 34 -7.94 -9.85 4.06
N ALA A 35 -7.23 -10.41 3.08
CA ALA A 35 -7.61 -11.67 2.45
C ALA A 35 -7.61 -12.84 3.43
N ILE A 36 -6.61 -12.91 4.32
CA ILE A 36 -6.56 -13.91 5.40
C ILE A 36 -7.76 -13.74 6.33
N TRP A 37 -8.06 -12.51 6.76
CA TRP A 37 -9.15 -12.24 7.67
C TRP A 37 -10.52 -12.56 7.05
N ILE A 38 -10.76 -12.14 5.80
CA ILE A 38 -11.99 -12.47 5.07
C ILE A 38 -12.10 -13.99 4.92
N GLY A 39 -11.02 -14.65 4.49
CA GLY A 39 -10.98 -16.12 4.39
C GLY A 39 -11.31 -16.80 5.73
N TYR A 40 -10.76 -16.28 6.83
CA TYR A 40 -11.06 -16.76 8.18
C TYR A 40 -12.54 -16.62 8.54
N ARG A 41 -13.17 -15.50 8.20
CA ARG A 41 -14.60 -15.30 8.47
C ARG A 41 -15.51 -16.23 7.65
N LEU A 42 -15.08 -16.64 6.46
CA LEU A 42 -15.90 -17.49 5.58
C LEU A 42 -15.79 -18.99 5.88
N ALA A 43 -14.59 -19.49 6.20
CA ALA A 43 -14.36 -20.94 6.37
C ALA A 43 -13.37 -21.27 7.51
N GLY A 44 -13.25 -20.38 8.50
CA GLY A 44 -12.33 -20.54 9.62
C GLY A 44 -10.87 -20.65 9.17
N TRP A 45 -10.06 -21.44 9.87
CA TRP A 45 -8.64 -21.59 9.58
C TRP A 45 -8.36 -22.04 8.13
N ARG A 46 -9.24 -22.88 7.55
CA ARG A 46 -9.09 -23.37 6.16
C ARG A 46 -9.22 -22.24 5.16
N GLY A 47 -10.19 -21.35 5.38
CA GLY A 47 -10.38 -20.17 4.56
C GLY A 47 -9.24 -19.15 4.72
N ALA A 48 -8.68 -19.02 5.92
CA ALA A 48 -7.50 -18.18 6.16
C ALA A 48 -6.29 -18.65 5.34
N VAL A 49 -6.01 -19.96 5.34
CA VAL A 49 -4.95 -20.56 4.52
C VAL A 49 -5.23 -20.37 3.03
N ALA A 50 -6.47 -20.60 2.59
CA ALA A 50 -6.87 -20.40 1.20
C ALA A 50 -6.73 -18.92 0.75
N GLY A 51 -7.07 -17.97 1.62
CA GLY A 51 -6.88 -16.54 1.36
C GLY A 51 -5.40 -16.15 1.24
N PHE A 52 -4.56 -16.68 2.13
CA PHE A 52 -3.11 -16.48 2.05
C PHE A 52 -2.52 -17.06 0.77
N THR A 53 -2.79 -18.34 0.48
CA THR A 53 -2.26 -19.01 -0.71
C THR A 53 -2.81 -18.40 -1.99
N GLY A 54 -4.09 -17.99 -2.01
CA GLY A 54 -4.70 -17.31 -3.16
C GLY A 54 -4.04 -15.99 -3.51
N ILE A 55 -3.49 -15.27 -2.52
CA ILE A 55 -2.75 -14.01 -2.75
C ILE A 55 -1.29 -14.26 -3.13
N ILE A 56 -0.64 -15.26 -2.52
CA ILE A 56 0.82 -15.46 -2.65
C ILE A 56 1.19 -16.43 -3.78
N ALA A 57 0.43 -17.50 -3.97
CA ALA A 57 0.78 -18.55 -4.92
C ALA A 57 0.76 -18.08 -6.38
N PRO A 58 -0.25 -17.34 -6.88
CA PRO A 58 -0.26 -16.89 -8.26
C PRO A 58 0.97 -16.04 -8.65
N PRO A 59 1.34 -14.97 -7.91
CA PRO A 59 2.53 -14.19 -8.25
C PRO A 59 3.81 -15.01 -8.08
N ALA A 60 3.90 -15.89 -7.07
CA ALA A 60 5.08 -16.75 -6.90
C ALA A 60 5.29 -17.68 -8.10
N VAL A 61 4.22 -18.33 -8.58
CA VAL A 61 4.26 -19.20 -9.77
C VAL A 61 4.67 -18.41 -11.01
N LEU A 62 4.09 -17.22 -11.21
CA LEU A 62 4.43 -16.36 -12.35
C LEU A 62 5.90 -15.93 -12.33
N ILE A 63 6.43 -15.53 -11.16
CA ILE A 63 7.84 -15.15 -11.02
C ILE A 63 8.77 -16.31 -11.37
N VAL A 64 8.48 -17.52 -10.89
CA VAL A 64 9.27 -18.71 -11.20
C VAL A 64 9.19 -19.05 -12.69
N LEU A 65 7.98 -19.03 -13.27
CA LEU A 65 7.77 -19.33 -14.68
C LEU A 65 8.53 -18.34 -15.57
N PHE A 66 8.43 -17.05 -15.28
CA PHE A 66 9.18 -16.03 -15.99
C PHE A 66 10.69 -16.18 -15.77
N GLY A 67 11.14 -16.49 -14.56
CA GLY A 67 12.55 -16.75 -14.28
C GLY A 67 13.13 -17.89 -15.12
N VAL A 68 12.42 -19.01 -15.21
CA VAL A 68 12.83 -20.16 -16.04
C VAL A 68 12.80 -19.78 -17.53
N ALA A 69 11.74 -19.15 -18.00
CA ALA A 69 11.64 -18.70 -19.39
C ALA A 69 12.75 -17.71 -19.75
N PHE A 70 13.11 -16.78 -18.86
CA PHE A 70 14.17 -15.82 -19.12
C PHE A 70 15.57 -16.45 -19.09
N SER A 71 15.79 -17.47 -18.26
CA SER A 71 17.08 -18.16 -18.20
C SER A 71 17.49 -18.84 -19.52
N THR A 72 16.52 -19.20 -20.37
CA THR A 72 16.78 -19.74 -21.70
C THR A 72 17.00 -18.63 -22.74
N LEU A 73 16.36 -17.47 -22.55
CA LEU A 73 16.45 -16.29 -23.45
C LEU A 73 17.69 -15.42 -23.20
N THR A 74 18.34 -15.48 -22.04
CA THR A 74 19.55 -14.69 -21.71
C THR A 74 20.75 -14.94 -22.62
N ARG A 75 20.69 -15.95 -23.50
CA ARG A 75 21.71 -16.19 -24.53
C ARG A 75 21.72 -15.12 -25.63
N PHE A 76 20.63 -14.36 -25.78
CA PHE A 76 20.54 -13.29 -26.77
C PHE A 76 20.80 -11.92 -26.13
N PRO A 77 21.64 -11.05 -26.74
CA PRO A 77 21.95 -9.72 -26.22
C PRO A 77 20.72 -8.81 -26.11
N LEU A 78 19.70 -9.04 -26.94
CA LEU A 78 18.45 -8.29 -26.92
C LEU A 78 17.64 -8.48 -25.62
N THR A 79 17.80 -9.62 -24.94
CA THR A 79 17.10 -9.93 -23.69
C THR A 79 17.49 -8.98 -22.56
N HIS A 80 18.77 -8.61 -22.46
CA HIS A 80 19.23 -7.64 -21.47
C HIS A 80 18.65 -6.24 -21.70
N VAL A 81 18.53 -5.82 -22.97
CA VAL A 81 17.91 -4.54 -23.34
C VAL A 81 16.42 -4.54 -23.01
N ALA A 82 15.72 -5.63 -23.31
CA ALA A 82 14.30 -5.78 -22.96
C ALA A 82 14.07 -5.75 -21.44
N LEU A 83 14.92 -6.41 -20.65
CA LEU A 83 14.86 -6.39 -19.18
C LEU A 83 15.15 -4.99 -18.62
N ALA A 84 16.12 -4.28 -19.18
CA ALA A 84 16.39 -2.90 -18.81
C ALA A 84 15.18 -1.98 -19.12
N GLY A 85 14.53 -2.19 -20.28
CA GLY A 85 13.29 -1.51 -20.64
C GLY A 85 12.15 -1.80 -19.67
N ALA A 86 11.97 -3.07 -19.28
CA ALA A 86 10.97 -3.47 -18.29
C ALA A 86 11.24 -2.84 -16.90
N ALA A 87 12.52 -2.79 -16.48
CA ALA A 87 12.91 -2.11 -15.24
C ALA A 87 12.64 -0.60 -15.31
N ALA A 88 12.94 0.04 -16.43
CA ALA A 88 12.63 1.46 -16.65
C ALA A 88 11.11 1.72 -16.62
N ALA A 89 10.31 0.85 -17.22
CA ALA A 89 8.85 0.93 -17.16
C ALA A 89 8.32 0.76 -15.73
N ALA A 90 8.88 -0.16 -14.95
CA ALA A 90 8.53 -0.34 -13.54
C ALA A 90 8.84 0.92 -12.72
N ILE A 91 10.01 1.53 -12.92
CA ILE A 91 10.37 2.83 -12.29
C ILE A 91 9.36 3.91 -12.70
N GLY A 92 9.02 4.01 -13.99
CA GLY A 92 8.03 4.97 -14.48
C GLY A 92 6.65 4.78 -13.84
N LEU A 93 6.21 3.53 -13.66
CA LEU A 93 4.96 3.22 -12.96
C LEU A 93 5.03 3.61 -11.48
N SER A 94 6.14 3.34 -10.79
CA SER A 94 6.37 3.77 -9.41
C SER A 94 6.31 5.29 -9.27
N ILE A 95 6.94 6.03 -10.18
CA ILE A 95 6.89 7.50 -10.23
C ILE A 95 5.46 7.97 -10.48
N SER A 96 4.71 7.35 -11.41
CA SER A 96 3.32 7.70 -11.69
C SER A 96 2.42 7.54 -10.47
N MET A 97 2.61 6.46 -9.69
CA MET A 97 1.92 6.27 -8.41
C MET A 97 2.30 7.33 -7.38
N ALA A 98 3.58 7.68 -7.27
CA ALA A 98 4.04 8.75 -6.39
C ALA A 98 3.41 10.10 -6.78
N ILE A 99 3.41 10.46 -8.07
CA ILE A 99 2.77 11.69 -8.58
C ILE A 99 1.28 11.68 -8.27
N THR A 100 0.60 10.55 -8.50
CA THR A 100 -0.83 10.41 -8.22
C THR A 100 -1.13 10.60 -6.73
N ALA A 101 -0.27 10.06 -5.85
CA ALA A 101 -0.38 10.28 -4.41
C ALA A 101 -0.20 11.76 -4.05
N VAL A 102 0.85 12.42 -4.58
CA VAL A 102 1.12 13.86 -4.36
C VAL A 102 -0.03 14.73 -4.86
N ARG A 103 -0.64 14.41 -6.00
CA ARG A 103 -1.79 15.17 -6.55
C ARG A 103 -3.03 15.08 -5.66
N ARG A 104 -3.15 14.06 -4.81
CA ARG A 104 -4.23 13.92 -3.84
C ARG A 104 -3.97 14.67 -2.53
N LEU A 105 -2.74 15.17 -2.30
CA LEU A 105 -2.45 15.95 -1.12
C LEU A 105 -3.14 17.32 -1.21
N PRO A 106 -3.68 17.84 -0.10
CA PRO A 106 -4.16 19.21 -0.06
C PRO A 106 -3.00 20.17 -0.36
N ARG A 107 -3.24 21.21 -1.16
CA ARG A 107 -2.25 22.24 -1.52
C ARG A 107 -1.92 23.15 -0.34
N ARG A 108 -1.27 22.59 0.67
CA ARG A 108 -0.84 23.26 1.90
C ARG A 108 0.66 23.09 2.05
N VAL A 109 1.32 24.08 2.65
CA VAL A 109 2.78 24.07 2.86
C VAL A 109 3.25 22.94 3.78
N LEU A 110 2.41 22.51 4.73
CA LEU A 110 2.79 21.56 5.77
C LEU A 110 2.94 20.11 5.27
N PRO A 111 1.98 19.53 4.53
CA PRO A 111 2.16 18.22 3.90
C PRO A 111 3.38 18.15 2.98
N PHE A 112 3.65 19.21 2.21
CA PHE A 112 4.85 19.30 1.38
C PHE A 112 6.13 19.39 2.22
N ALA A 113 6.14 20.17 3.31
CA ALA A 113 7.29 20.26 4.22
C ALA A 113 7.61 18.92 4.89
N VAL A 114 6.59 18.20 5.39
CA VAL A 114 6.76 16.87 6.00
C VAL A 114 7.24 15.85 4.96
N MET A 115 6.70 15.89 3.75
CA MET A 115 7.14 15.03 2.64
C MET A 115 8.62 15.26 2.31
N THR A 116 9.04 16.52 2.13
CA THR A 116 10.43 16.87 1.84
C THR A 116 11.36 16.48 2.99
N LEU A 117 10.98 16.75 4.24
CA LEU A 117 11.78 16.39 5.42
C LEU A 117 11.96 14.87 5.54
N THR A 118 10.89 14.11 5.33
CA THR A 118 10.93 12.64 5.36
C THR A 118 11.81 12.11 4.24
N PHE A 119 11.67 12.66 3.02
CA PHE A 119 12.50 12.27 1.88
C PHE A 119 13.98 12.54 2.14
N VAL A 120 14.36 13.71 2.64
CA VAL A 120 15.75 14.05 2.98
C VAL A 120 16.30 13.12 4.07
N SER A 121 15.50 12.85 5.09
CA SER A 121 15.91 11.98 6.22
C SER A 121 16.22 10.55 5.77
N VAL A 122 15.42 9.99 4.84
CA VAL A 122 15.60 8.62 4.35
C VAL A 122 16.62 8.55 3.21
N ALA A 123 16.52 9.44 2.21
CA ALA A 123 17.32 9.36 0.99
C ALA A 123 18.74 9.90 1.14
N VAL A 124 18.96 10.89 2.01
CA VAL A 124 20.28 11.53 2.20
C VAL A 124 20.96 11.03 3.47
N LEU A 125 20.22 11.07 4.59
CA LEU A 125 20.75 10.65 5.90
C LEU A 125 20.79 9.13 6.10
N HIS A 126 20.15 8.35 5.22
CA HIS A 126 20.05 6.88 5.32
C HIS A 126 19.52 6.41 6.69
N TRP A 127 18.69 7.23 7.35
CA TRP A 127 18.13 6.87 8.65
C TRP A 127 17.22 5.64 8.49
N PRO A 128 17.28 4.63 9.38
CA PRO A 128 16.29 3.57 9.42
C PRO A 128 14.86 4.09 9.32
N LEU A 129 14.17 3.65 8.26
CA LEU A 129 12.83 4.09 7.87
C LEU A 129 11.82 4.04 9.03
N VAL A 130 11.97 3.04 9.91
CA VAL A 130 11.13 2.84 11.09
C VAL A 130 11.12 4.10 11.97
N TRP A 131 12.28 4.68 12.26
CA TRP A 131 12.37 5.88 13.11
C TRP A 131 11.83 7.12 12.41
N THR A 132 12.11 7.27 11.11
CA THR A 132 11.60 8.41 10.35
C THR A 132 10.07 8.40 10.27
N VAL A 133 9.47 7.23 10.07
CA VAL A 133 8.00 7.09 10.02
C VAL A 133 7.39 7.26 11.42
N LEU A 134 8.00 6.70 12.46
CA LEU A 134 7.50 6.86 13.83
C LEU A 134 7.57 8.31 14.30
N ILE A 135 8.66 9.02 14.04
CA ILE A 135 8.80 10.42 14.49
C ILE A 135 8.02 11.35 13.56
N GLY A 136 8.28 11.28 12.25
CA GLY A 136 7.69 12.17 11.26
C GLY A 136 6.19 11.94 11.08
N GLY A 137 5.75 10.69 11.08
CA GLY A 137 4.32 10.34 10.99
C GLY A 137 3.54 10.83 12.21
N THR A 138 4.02 10.54 13.42
CA THR A 138 3.33 10.97 14.65
C THR A 138 3.31 12.50 14.79
N LEU A 139 4.40 13.19 14.43
CA LEU A 139 4.45 14.65 14.46
C LEU A 139 3.49 15.26 13.42
N SER A 140 3.44 14.71 12.21
CA SER A 140 2.52 15.16 11.16
C SER A 140 1.07 14.99 11.57
N VAL A 141 0.72 13.83 12.15
CA VAL A 141 -0.65 13.56 12.64
C VAL A 141 -0.99 14.49 13.80
N ALA A 142 -0.08 14.70 14.75
CA ALA A 142 -0.30 15.60 15.89
C ALA A 142 -0.50 17.06 15.43
N LEU A 143 0.26 17.53 14.45
CA LEU A 143 0.12 18.89 13.90
C LEU A 143 -1.21 19.08 13.17
N GLU A 144 -1.65 18.11 12.37
CA GLU A 144 -2.93 18.19 11.66
C GLU A 144 -4.12 18.00 12.63
N TYR A 145 -3.99 17.15 13.65
CA TYR A 145 -5.01 16.97 14.69
C TYR A 145 -5.22 18.24 15.52
N ARG A 146 -4.12 18.88 15.98
CA ARG A 146 -4.22 20.16 16.71
C ARG A 146 -4.86 21.25 15.87
N ARG A 147 -4.69 21.21 14.55
CA ARG A 147 -5.31 22.18 13.62
C ARG A 147 -6.77 21.88 13.34
N ALA A 148 -7.13 20.61 13.18
CA ALA A 148 -8.53 20.20 13.04
C ALA A 148 -9.35 20.56 14.30
N VAL A 149 -8.74 20.45 15.48
CA VAL A 149 -9.35 20.86 16.75
C VAL A 149 -9.37 22.39 16.93
N ALA A 150 -8.39 23.11 16.37
CA ALA A 150 -8.31 24.58 16.46
C ALA A 150 -9.13 25.32 15.39
N ALA A 151 -9.68 24.64 14.38
CA ALA A 151 -10.59 25.21 13.41
C ALA A 151 -12.04 25.05 13.93
N PRO A 152 -12.71 26.13 14.37
CA PRO A 152 -14.13 26.06 14.72
C PRO A 152 -14.93 25.67 13.48
N SER A 153 -15.96 24.86 13.67
CA SER A 153 -16.87 24.37 12.64
C SER A 153 -17.54 25.51 11.85
N GLU A 154 -17.07 25.83 10.65
CA GLU A 154 -17.84 26.52 9.60
C GLU A 154 -18.85 25.55 8.95
N SER A 155 -19.64 24.84 9.77
CA SER A 155 -20.71 23.93 9.32
C SER A 155 -22.09 24.34 9.85
N ASP A 156 -22.26 25.60 10.25
CA ASP A 156 -23.54 26.15 10.71
C ASP A 156 -23.96 27.42 9.94
N ALA A 157 -23.35 27.66 8.77
CA ALA A 157 -23.70 28.78 7.91
C ALA A 157 -23.52 28.42 6.43
N ARG A 158 -24.29 27.44 5.94
CA ARG A 158 -24.69 27.30 4.53
C ARG A 158 -25.81 26.29 4.37
#